data_AF-A0A960TXB2-F1
#
_entry.id   AF-A0A960TXB2-F1
#
_cell.length_a   1.000
_cell.length_b   1.000
_cell.length_c   1.000
_cell.angle_alpha   90.00
_cell.angle_beta   90.00
_cell.angle_gamma   90.00
#
_symmetry.space_group_name_H-M   'P 1'
#
loop_
_entity.id
_entity.type
_entity.pdbx_description
1 polymer ?
#
loop_
_entity_poly.entity_id
_entity_poly.type
_entity_poly.pdbx_seq_one_letter_code
_entity_poly.pdbx_strand_id
1 'polypeptide(L)'
;MKHLKIWTALLALLLAVAVATAACGGEKGEEETDEPKDDAGASSPAALDGDIAAFVDIARVDDQSYAPKDTDFSDEPNCDPDPMAGMTYDESGLAGPLRQKAEEYDALIEQWHLPDYGSHLHVIYTDETQSEVQSYEGHGDSCIWTGTYINSQALRYHVTGDPQARANIIRSAASLSRHLHVTGRPGFIARYVGKQSNPGHASKLAGCDADENCHKIDSGEFAGDFWVGNTSRDQYTGWFLGMSTAYDLIDDWPTRTQIQNDVTEVLDALIAQDWTIIDVDGIKTTKAPQVLPSMQEAWALVGYHVTGEERFKEVFDKWSAPENQNIIQLTNISFPNRYAQHYGLNLAHENFFNLLRLSQPYCQAHEFALDVFKDKIRKVVDLAHNPWYTAIYLAQGQPETQKEIDKNVDQMIEDLYDFPDPPKSEYAMNPPERFLDPISVWLHDFQQDNPWLADIMGSVNYQALRPYEVKYQCHSGFMFQRNMWATECGGSDRPEKVSSGHDYLAAYWMATAYGYLTKDQ
;
A
#
# COMPACT_ATOMS: atom_id res chain seq x y z
N MET A 1 -17.16 -13.90 38.08
CA MET A 1 -17.95 -13.60 36.86
C MET A 1 -18.06 -12.10 36.54
N LYS A 2 -18.54 -11.21 37.43
CA LYS A 2 -18.59 -9.76 37.15
C LYS A 2 -17.22 -9.11 36.90
N HIS A 3 -16.18 -9.48 37.65
CA HIS A 3 -14.83 -8.97 37.43
C HIS A 3 -14.21 -9.46 36.11
N LEU A 4 -14.50 -10.68 35.68
CA LEU A 4 -14.01 -11.20 34.40
C LEU A 4 -14.62 -10.43 33.22
N LYS A 5 -15.92 -10.09 33.30
CA LYS A 5 -16.60 -9.26 32.29
C LYS A 5 -16.06 -7.83 32.21
N ILE A 6 -15.65 -7.24 33.33
CA ILE A 6 -15.05 -5.90 33.37
C ILE A 6 -13.64 -5.91 32.78
N TRP A 7 -12.84 -6.94 33.09
CA TRP A 7 -11.50 -7.09 32.50
C TRP A 7 -11.55 -7.43 31.01
N THR A 8 -12.50 -8.25 30.54
CA THR A 8 -12.70 -8.48 29.11
C THR A 8 -13.23 -7.25 28.40
N ALA A 9 -14.10 -6.45 29.03
CA ALA A 9 -14.57 -5.18 28.45
C ALA A 9 -13.44 -4.12 28.40
N LEU A 10 -12.58 -4.05 29.41
CA LEU A 10 -11.40 -3.18 29.41
C LEU A 10 -10.35 -3.64 28.41
N LEU A 11 -10.11 -4.95 28.28
CA LEU A 11 -9.20 -5.51 27.28
C LEU A 11 -9.76 -5.28 25.86
N ALA A 12 -11.07 -5.45 25.67
CA ALA A 12 -11.77 -5.15 24.43
C ALA A 12 -11.75 -3.66 24.09
N LEU A 13 -11.87 -2.78 25.09
CA LEU A 13 -11.77 -1.34 24.90
C LEU A 13 -10.32 -0.93 24.57
N LEU A 14 -9.32 -1.53 25.23
CA LEU A 14 -7.91 -1.32 24.93
C LEU A 14 -7.53 -1.87 23.54
N LEU A 15 -8.06 -3.03 23.17
CA LEU A 15 -7.95 -3.59 21.82
C LEU A 15 -8.64 -2.68 20.82
N ALA A 16 -9.88 -2.25 21.05
CA ALA A 16 -10.61 -1.36 20.16
C ALA A 16 -9.95 0.01 20.01
N VAL A 17 -9.32 0.56 21.06
CA VAL A 17 -8.54 1.81 20.98
C VAL A 17 -7.22 1.58 20.24
N ALA A 18 -6.52 0.47 20.49
CA ALA A 18 -5.31 0.10 19.75
C ALA A 18 -5.60 -0.21 18.27
N VAL A 19 -6.75 -0.82 17.97
CA VAL A 19 -7.19 -1.05 16.59
C VAL A 19 -7.63 0.26 15.99
N ALA A 20 -8.47 1.09 16.61
CA ALA A 20 -8.90 2.38 16.04
C ALA A 20 -7.72 3.34 15.76
N THR A 21 -6.62 3.24 16.51
CA THR A 21 -5.39 4.01 16.30
C THR A 21 -4.45 3.38 15.25
N ALA A 22 -4.56 2.07 15.00
CA ALA A 22 -3.86 1.34 13.93
C ALA A 22 -4.74 1.03 12.70
N ALA A 23 -6.03 1.39 12.76
CA ALA A 23 -7.04 1.01 11.79
C ALA A 23 -6.84 1.85 10.55
N CYS A 24 -6.60 1.15 9.45
CA CYS A 24 -6.81 1.68 8.11
C CYS A 24 -8.31 1.62 7.85
N GLY A 25 -8.93 2.69 7.33
CA GLY A 25 -10.39 2.80 7.30
C GLY A 25 -11.02 1.57 6.66
N GLY A 26 -11.99 0.97 7.36
CA GLY A 26 -12.62 -0.27 6.90
C GLY A 26 -13.33 -0.07 5.58
N GLU A 27 -12.84 -0.71 4.54
CA GLU A 27 -13.62 -1.00 3.34
C GLU A 27 -14.71 -2.01 3.72
N LYS A 28 -15.97 -1.59 3.65
CA LYS A 28 -17.00 -2.53 3.21
C LYS A 28 -16.60 -2.86 1.78
N GLY A 29 -16.21 -4.10 1.54
CA GLY A 29 -15.85 -4.55 0.20
C GLY A 29 -16.92 -4.08 -0.78
N GLU A 30 -16.48 -3.42 -1.85
CA GLU A 30 -17.10 -3.71 -3.12
C GLU A 30 -16.81 -5.19 -3.34
N GLU A 31 -17.72 -6.02 -2.85
CA GLU A 31 -17.92 -7.36 -3.37
C GLU A 31 -18.00 -7.19 -4.88
N GLU A 32 -17.02 -7.76 -5.58
CA GLU A 32 -17.22 -8.19 -6.95
C GLU A 32 -18.56 -8.91 -6.98
N THR A 33 -19.46 -8.36 -7.79
CA THR A 33 -20.86 -8.75 -7.85
C THR A 33 -21.00 -10.25 -8.10
N ASP A 34 -21.54 -10.98 -7.11
CA ASP A 34 -22.69 -11.88 -7.23
C ASP A 34 -22.78 -12.85 -6.04
N GLU A 35 -23.63 -12.55 -5.04
CA GLU A 35 -24.42 -13.59 -4.32
C GLU A 35 -25.75 -12.99 -3.80
N PRO A 36 -26.83 -13.79 -3.68
CA PRO A 36 -28.18 -13.29 -3.49
C PRO A 36 -28.48 -12.92 -2.03
N LYS A 37 -29.13 -11.76 -1.86
CA LYS A 37 -29.68 -11.27 -0.59
C LYS A 37 -30.86 -12.14 -0.14
N ASP A 38 -30.79 -12.62 1.10
CA ASP A 38 -31.98 -13.01 1.86
C ASP A 38 -32.26 -11.97 2.96
N ASP A 39 -33.45 -11.38 2.86
CA ASP A 39 -34.02 -10.37 3.76
C ASP A 39 -34.24 -10.89 5.19
N ALA A 40 -33.86 -10.08 6.19
CA ALA A 40 -34.62 -9.96 7.44
C ALA A 40 -34.41 -8.57 8.05
N GLY A 41 -35.46 -7.76 8.03
CA GLY A 41 -35.45 -6.39 8.50
C GLY A 41 -35.19 -6.24 10.00
N ALA A 42 -34.43 -5.21 10.35
CA ALA A 42 -34.51 -4.56 11.65
C ALA A 42 -34.15 -3.07 11.50
N SER A 43 -34.99 -2.24 12.11
CA SER A 43 -34.93 -0.77 12.15
C SER A 43 -33.59 -0.22 12.65
N SER A 44 -33.11 0.81 11.93
CA SER A 44 -31.99 1.68 12.31
C SER A 44 -32.13 2.28 13.72
N PRO A 45 -31.07 2.26 14.54
CA PRO A 45 -30.83 3.28 15.54
C PRO A 45 -29.75 4.26 15.06
N ALA A 46 -29.93 5.51 15.48
CA ALA A 46 -29.14 6.68 15.13
C ALA A 46 -27.63 6.52 15.39
N ALA A 47 -26.85 7.17 14.51
CA ALA A 47 -25.40 7.28 14.56
C ALA A 47 -24.87 7.72 15.92
N LEU A 48 -23.88 6.99 16.42
CA LEU A 48 -23.00 7.41 17.51
C LEU A 48 -21.95 8.39 16.96
N ASP A 49 -22.40 9.57 16.53
CA ASP A 49 -21.55 10.70 16.09
C ASP A 49 -20.87 11.43 17.26
N GLY A 50 -20.86 10.85 18.48
CA GLY A 50 -20.51 11.56 19.71
C GLY A 50 -19.10 11.35 20.26
N ASP A 51 -18.46 10.20 20.06
CA ASP A 51 -17.37 9.77 20.96
C ASP A 51 -16.02 9.45 20.29
N ILE A 52 -15.87 9.63 18.97
CA ILE A 52 -14.54 9.59 18.29
C ILE A 52 -13.86 10.98 18.30
N ALA A 53 -14.65 12.06 18.41
CA ALA A 53 -14.12 13.42 18.51
C ALA A 53 -13.21 13.62 19.74
N ALA A 54 -13.42 12.84 20.81
CA ALA A 54 -12.66 12.96 22.05
C ALA A 54 -11.21 12.44 21.99
N PHE A 55 -10.87 11.57 21.02
CA PHE A 55 -9.48 11.13 20.81
C PHE A 55 -8.72 12.05 19.84
N VAL A 56 -9.42 12.71 18.93
CA VAL A 56 -8.84 13.70 18.00
C VAL A 56 -8.55 15.03 18.71
N ASP A 57 -9.30 15.38 19.77
CA ASP A 57 -9.04 16.59 20.56
C ASP A 57 -7.77 16.53 21.44
N ILE A 58 -7.15 15.36 21.63
CA ILE A 58 -5.85 15.26 22.31
C ILE A 58 -4.69 15.70 21.39
N ALA A 59 -4.93 15.81 20.07
CA ALA A 59 -3.97 16.31 19.10
C ALA A 59 -4.16 17.82 18.76
N ARG A 60 -5.14 18.51 19.36
CA ARG A 60 -5.24 19.98 19.29
C ARG A 60 -4.39 20.62 20.38
N VAL A 61 -3.10 20.76 20.11
CA VAL A 61 -2.27 21.72 20.83
C VAL A 61 -2.38 23.04 20.08
N ASP A 62 -2.85 24.08 20.78
CA ASP A 62 -2.97 25.46 20.29
C ASP A 62 -1.69 25.88 19.53
N ASP A 63 -1.86 26.09 18.22
CA ASP A 63 -0.90 26.75 17.35
C ASP A 63 -0.85 28.24 17.68
N GLN A 64 -0.13 28.60 18.75
CA GLN A 64 0.52 29.91 18.86
C GLN A 64 1.81 29.77 19.69
N SER A 65 2.94 30.03 19.02
CA SER A 65 4.32 30.13 19.53
C SER A 65 5.16 28.84 19.64
N TYR A 66 5.31 28.11 18.53
CA TYR A 66 6.54 27.36 18.31
C TYR A 66 7.62 28.32 17.78
N ALA A 67 8.49 28.79 18.67
CA ALA A 67 9.79 29.31 18.26
C ALA A 67 10.75 28.13 18.21
N PRO A 68 11.42 27.84 17.08
CA PRO A 68 12.35 26.72 17.00
C PRO A 68 13.46 26.98 18.01
N LYS A 69 13.54 26.11 19.03
CA LYS A 69 14.70 26.05 19.92
C LYS A 69 15.67 25.07 19.27
N ASP A 70 16.70 25.60 18.63
CA ASP A 70 17.99 24.97 18.35
C ASP A 70 17.97 23.43 18.34
N THR A 71 17.30 22.82 17.35
CA THR A 71 17.54 21.42 16.95
C THR A 71 18.35 21.46 15.66
N ASP A 72 19.63 21.82 15.82
CA ASP A 72 20.62 21.72 14.76
C ASP A 72 20.91 20.23 14.51
N PHE A 73 20.14 19.61 13.61
CA PHE A 73 20.45 18.30 13.05
C PHE A 73 21.55 18.47 11.97
N SER A 74 22.72 18.97 12.37
CA SER A 74 23.86 19.14 11.47
C SER A 74 24.45 17.78 11.09
N ASP A 75 24.64 17.56 9.79
CA ASP A 75 25.51 16.56 9.13
C ASP A 75 26.11 15.48 10.05
N GLU A 76 25.28 14.58 10.57
CA GLU A 76 25.78 13.36 11.20
C GLU A 76 26.45 12.50 10.10
N PRO A 77 27.57 11.83 10.37
CA PRO A 77 28.07 10.81 9.46
C PRO A 77 26.95 9.80 9.26
N ASN A 78 26.59 9.53 8.00
CA ASN A 78 25.56 8.55 7.68
C ASN A 78 25.81 7.25 8.47
N CYS A 79 24.91 6.93 9.40
CA CYS A 79 25.02 5.75 10.27
C CYS A 79 24.77 4.45 9.51
N ASP A 80 24.06 4.52 8.38
CA ASP A 80 23.77 3.37 7.55
C ASP A 80 24.03 3.72 6.08
N PRO A 81 25.14 3.26 5.49
CA PRO A 81 25.38 3.52 4.07
C PRO A 81 24.25 2.93 3.22
N ASP A 82 23.97 3.58 2.08
CA ASP A 82 22.96 3.10 1.14
C ASP A 82 23.20 1.60 0.83
N PRO A 83 22.26 0.70 1.16
CA PRO A 83 22.44 -0.74 1.00
C PRO A 83 22.62 -1.14 -0.47
N MET A 84 22.17 -0.34 -1.44
CA MET A 84 22.41 -0.60 -2.86
C MET A 84 23.82 -0.14 -3.31
N ALA A 85 24.52 0.67 -2.51
CA ALA A 85 25.80 1.23 -2.89
C ALA A 85 26.88 0.15 -3.09
N GLY A 86 27.40 0.07 -4.32
CA GLY A 86 28.45 -0.89 -4.68
C GLY A 86 27.95 -2.31 -4.94
N MET A 87 26.64 -2.55 -4.90
CA MET A 87 26.07 -3.80 -5.41
C MET A 87 26.23 -3.86 -6.93
N THR A 88 26.54 -5.05 -7.43
CA THR A 88 26.65 -5.32 -8.87
C THR A 88 25.71 -6.43 -9.26
N TYR A 89 24.88 -6.18 -10.26
CA TYR A 89 24.01 -7.21 -10.84
C TYR A 89 24.60 -7.69 -12.16
N ASP A 90 24.83 -9.01 -12.28
CA ASP A 90 25.37 -9.61 -13.50
C ASP A 90 24.23 -9.94 -14.47
N GLU A 91 24.03 -9.07 -15.45
CA GLU A 91 23.10 -9.32 -16.57
C GLU A 91 23.66 -10.35 -17.59
N SER A 92 24.89 -10.85 -17.40
CA SER A 92 25.43 -11.93 -18.23
C SER A 92 24.84 -13.30 -17.85
N GLY A 93 24.81 -14.22 -18.81
CA GLY A 93 24.22 -15.55 -18.61
C GLY A 93 22.74 -15.64 -18.97
N LEU A 94 22.19 -16.85 -18.81
CA LEU A 94 20.78 -17.15 -19.09
C LEU A 94 19.94 -16.79 -17.86
N ALA A 95 18.76 -16.20 -18.10
CA ALA A 95 17.76 -15.99 -17.06
C ALA A 95 17.34 -17.33 -16.44
N GLY A 96 17.37 -17.41 -15.11
CA GLY A 96 16.78 -18.51 -14.35
C GLY A 96 15.25 -18.45 -14.34
N PRO A 97 14.58 -19.46 -13.76
CA PRO A 97 13.11 -19.53 -13.75
C PRO A 97 12.43 -18.32 -13.11
N LEU A 98 12.95 -17.78 -12.01
CA LEU A 98 12.34 -16.60 -11.38
C LEU A 98 12.49 -15.37 -12.25
N ARG A 99 13.66 -15.19 -12.87
CA ARG A 99 13.87 -14.10 -13.84
C ARG A 99 12.94 -14.22 -15.05
N GLN A 100 12.78 -15.42 -15.62
CA GLN A 100 11.87 -15.66 -16.75
C GLN A 100 10.43 -15.32 -16.38
N LYS A 101 9.99 -15.73 -15.17
CA LYS A 101 8.67 -15.37 -14.63
C LYS A 101 8.48 -13.85 -14.53
N ALA A 102 9.50 -13.11 -14.06
CA ALA A 102 9.46 -11.66 -14.02
C ALA A 102 9.32 -11.04 -15.42
N GLU A 103 10.09 -11.51 -16.40
CA GLU A 103 10.05 -11.00 -17.77
C GLU A 103 8.70 -11.26 -18.46
N GLU A 104 8.07 -12.40 -18.18
CA GLU A 104 6.73 -12.75 -18.68
C GLU A 104 5.65 -11.86 -18.05
N TYR A 105 5.71 -11.61 -16.74
CA TYR A 105 4.82 -10.63 -16.09
C TYR A 105 5.01 -9.22 -16.63
N ASP A 106 6.26 -8.76 -16.79
CA ASP A 106 6.57 -7.46 -17.38
C ASP A 106 5.94 -7.31 -18.79
N ALA A 107 6.04 -8.35 -19.62
CA ALA A 107 5.46 -8.36 -20.96
C ALA A 107 3.92 -8.30 -20.93
N LEU A 108 3.28 -9.08 -20.06
CA LEU A 108 1.82 -9.06 -19.91
C LEU A 108 1.31 -7.71 -19.40
N ILE A 109 2.01 -7.11 -18.42
CA ILE A 109 1.62 -5.81 -17.88
C ILE A 109 1.70 -4.73 -18.96
N GLU A 110 2.81 -4.68 -19.69
CA GLU A 110 3.00 -3.73 -20.80
C GLU A 110 1.91 -3.87 -21.85
N GLN A 111 1.53 -5.11 -22.16
CA GLN A 111 0.58 -5.39 -23.23
C GLN A 111 -0.87 -5.07 -22.83
N TRP A 112 -1.26 -5.36 -21.59
CA TRP A 112 -2.68 -5.44 -21.23
C TRP A 112 -3.09 -4.63 -20.00
N HIS A 113 -2.20 -4.46 -19.02
CA HIS A 113 -2.53 -3.92 -17.69
C HIS A 113 -2.24 -2.43 -17.52
N LEU A 114 -1.73 -1.76 -18.56
CA LEU A 114 -1.39 -0.34 -18.57
C LEU A 114 -2.17 0.45 -19.65
N PRO A 115 -3.51 0.41 -19.66
CA PRO A 115 -4.30 1.09 -20.68
C PRO A 115 -4.12 2.61 -20.65
N ASP A 116 -4.50 3.23 -21.77
CA ASP A 116 -4.58 4.68 -21.95
C ASP A 116 -3.25 5.42 -21.67
N TYR A 117 -3.09 5.89 -20.44
CA TYR A 117 -1.99 6.72 -19.97
C TYR A 117 -0.91 5.94 -19.20
N GLY A 118 -1.15 4.65 -18.93
CA GLY A 118 -0.20 3.78 -18.25
C GLY A 118 -0.41 3.63 -16.74
N SER A 119 -1.66 3.81 -16.27
CA SER A 119 -2.07 3.42 -14.92
C SER A 119 -2.46 1.95 -14.88
N HIS A 120 -2.14 1.33 -13.76
CA HIS A 120 -2.26 -0.10 -13.54
C HIS A 120 -3.71 -0.56 -13.31
N LEU A 121 -4.18 -1.55 -14.06
CA LEU A 121 -5.50 -2.18 -13.89
C LEU A 121 -5.45 -3.71 -14.05
N HIS A 122 -6.51 -4.38 -13.62
CA HIS A 122 -6.75 -5.80 -13.92
C HIS A 122 -7.62 -5.93 -15.17
N VAL A 123 -7.57 -7.09 -15.82
CA VAL A 123 -8.20 -7.31 -17.12
C VAL A 123 -9.18 -8.46 -17.03
N ILE A 124 -10.39 -8.22 -17.52
CA ILE A 124 -11.33 -9.28 -17.91
C ILE A 124 -11.26 -9.39 -19.43
N TYR A 125 -10.89 -10.56 -19.92
CA TYR A 125 -10.90 -10.92 -21.33
C TYR A 125 -12.28 -11.45 -21.74
N THR A 126 -12.55 -11.45 -23.04
CA THR A 126 -13.81 -11.99 -23.59
C THR A 126 -13.97 -13.50 -23.37
N ASP A 127 -12.85 -14.22 -23.24
CA ASP A 127 -12.79 -15.66 -22.99
C ASP A 127 -11.41 -16.08 -22.44
N GLU A 128 -11.26 -17.38 -22.15
CA GLU A 128 -10.03 -17.98 -21.62
C GLU A 128 -8.83 -17.95 -22.58
N THR A 129 -8.99 -17.52 -23.84
CA THR A 129 -7.85 -17.35 -24.77
C THR A 129 -7.05 -16.09 -24.49
N GLN A 130 -7.61 -15.16 -23.70
CA GLN A 130 -6.95 -13.93 -23.24
C GLN A 130 -6.38 -13.07 -24.38
N SER A 131 -7.11 -12.99 -25.49
CA SER A 131 -6.67 -12.31 -26.71
C SER A 131 -7.36 -10.97 -26.99
N GLU A 132 -8.51 -10.73 -26.37
CA GLU A 132 -9.31 -9.50 -26.51
C GLU A 132 -9.84 -9.04 -25.14
N VAL A 133 -9.63 -7.77 -24.82
CA VAL A 133 -10.10 -7.15 -23.56
C VAL A 133 -11.61 -6.94 -23.64
N GLN A 134 -12.35 -7.49 -22.68
CA GLN A 134 -13.76 -7.20 -22.47
C GLN A 134 -13.93 -5.96 -21.60
N SER A 135 -13.26 -5.92 -20.45
CA SER A 135 -13.32 -4.78 -19.51
C SER A 135 -12.10 -4.73 -18.60
N TYR A 136 -11.89 -3.57 -17.98
CA TYR A 136 -10.92 -3.40 -16.91
C TYR A 136 -11.58 -3.40 -15.53
N GLU A 137 -10.81 -3.77 -14.51
CA GLU A 137 -11.19 -3.73 -13.10
C GLU A 137 -10.05 -3.18 -12.22
N GLY A 138 -10.36 -2.89 -10.96
CA GLY A 138 -9.38 -2.37 -10.00
C GLY A 138 -9.17 -0.85 -10.05
N HIS A 139 -10.09 -0.08 -10.67
CA HIS A 139 -10.02 1.38 -10.73
C HIS A 139 -9.89 2.03 -9.35
N GLY A 140 -10.46 1.42 -8.30
CA GLY A 140 -10.33 1.90 -6.93
C GLY A 140 -8.88 1.91 -6.44
N ASP A 141 -8.08 0.89 -6.75
CA ASP A 141 -6.73 0.79 -6.20
C ASP A 141 -5.64 1.05 -7.24
N SER A 142 -6.03 1.52 -8.43
CA SER A 142 -5.10 1.76 -9.52
C SER A 142 -3.96 2.71 -9.13
N CYS A 143 -4.23 3.78 -8.37
CA CYS A 143 -3.19 4.73 -7.95
C CYS A 143 -2.10 4.07 -7.08
N ILE A 144 -2.48 3.30 -6.05
CA ILE A 144 -1.49 2.59 -5.19
C ILE A 144 -0.70 1.58 -6.02
N TRP A 145 -1.38 0.77 -6.84
CA TRP A 145 -0.73 -0.26 -7.65
C TRP A 145 0.14 0.29 -8.78
N THR A 146 -0.21 1.45 -9.34
CA THR A 146 0.64 2.15 -10.29
C THR A 146 1.93 2.63 -9.60
N GLY A 147 1.84 3.13 -8.37
CA GLY A 147 2.99 3.48 -7.56
C GLY A 147 3.89 2.28 -7.23
N THR A 148 3.30 1.17 -6.81
CA THR A 148 4.02 -0.09 -6.55
C THR A 148 4.66 -0.64 -7.83
N TYR A 149 3.99 -0.51 -8.99
CA TYR A 149 4.56 -0.88 -10.27
C TYR A 149 5.76 0.02 -10.64
N ILE A 150 5.64 1.34 -10.47
CA ILE A 150 6.76 2.28 -10.68
C ILE A 150 7.96 1.89 -9.81
N ASN A 151 7.74 1.54 -8.55
CA ASN A 151 8.81 1.05 -7.68
C ASN A 151 9.51 -0.18 -8.28
N SER A 152 8.75 -1.18 -8.74
CA SER A 152 9.31 -2.37 -9.38
C SER A 152 10.15 -2.02 -10.63
N GLN A 153 9.66 -1.11 -11.47
CA GLN A 153 10.34 -0.73 -12.72
C GLN A 153 11.56 0.16 -12.47
N ALA A 154 11.53 1.02 -11.44
CA ALA A 154 12.67 1.81 -11.01
C ALA A 154 13.82 0.93 -10.52
N LEU A 155 13.51 -0.09 -9.72
CA LEU A 155 14.47 -1.09 -9.25
C LEU A 155 15.00 -1.96 -10.40
N ARG A 156 14.11 -2.42 -11.30
CA ARG A 156 14.50 -3.11 -12.53
C ARG A 156 15.45 -2.27 -13.37
N TYR A 157 15.12 -1.00 -13.62
CA TYR A 157 15.97 -0.11 -14.41
C TYR A 157 17.33 0.08 -13.75
N HIS A 158 17.37 0.26 -12.44
CA HIS A 158 18.62 0.41 -11.69
C HIS A 158 19.56 -0.79 -11.86
N VAL A 159 19.04 -2.01 -11.77
CA VAL A 159 19.89 -3.23 -11.84
C VAL A 159 20.22 -3.67 -13.27
N THR A 160 19.30 -3.47 -14.21
CA THR A 160 19.41 -4.03 -15.58
C THR A 160 19.86 -2.99 -16.61
N GLY A 161 19.61 -1.71 -16.36
CA GLY A 161 19.71 -0.64 -17.37
C GLY A 161 18.69 -0.73 -18.50
N ASP A 162 17.64 -1.56 -18.37
CA ASP A 162 16.68 -1.83 -19.44
C ASP A 162 15.90 -0.56 -19.86
N PRO A 163 16.03 -0.11 -21.14
CA PRO A 163 15.34 1.08 -21.62
C PRO A 163 13.81 0.95 -21.59
N GLN A 164 13.24 -0.26 -21.64
CA GLN A 164 11.79 -0.46 -21.49
C GLN A 164 11.34 -0.16 -20.06
N ALA A 165 12.10 -0.61 -19.05
CA ALA A 165 11.81 -0.28 -17.65
C ALA A 165 11.83 1.25 -17.43
N ARG A 166 12.81 1.94 -18.03
CA ARG A 166 12.84 3.42 -18.04
C ARG A 166 11.59 4.03 -18.68
N ALA A 167 11.16 3.53 -19.83
CA ALA A 167 9.96 4.01 -20.52
C ALA A 167 8.70 3.79 -19.68
N ASN A 168 8.61 2.66 -18.97
CA ASN A 168 7.51 2.32 -18.08
C ASN A 168 7.43 3.31 -16.91
N ILE A 169 8.56 3.64 -16.27
CA ILE A 169 8.62 4.64 -15.19
C ILE A 169 8.11 5.99 -15.69
N ILE A 170 8.61 6.48 -16.83
CA ILE A 170 8.22 7.80 -17.38
C ILE A 170 6.72 7.83 -17.65
N ARG A 171 6.19 6.81 -18.33
CA ARG A 171 4.78 6.74 -18.69
C ARG A 171 3.90 6.69 -17.43
N SER A 172 4.20 5.81 -16.49
CA SER A 172 3.38 5.65 -15.28
C SER A 172 3.51 6.83 -14.31
N ALA A 173 4.68 7.48 -14.19
CA ALA A 173 4.84 8.71 -13.41
C ALA A 173 4.05 9.87 -14.03
N ALA A 174 4.06 10.02 -15.37
CA ALA A 174 3.18 10.97 -16.07
C ALA A 174 1.70 10.65 -15.86
N SER A 175 1.34 9.36 -15.79
CA SER A 175 -0.02 8.94 -15.45
C SER A 175 -0.40 9.36 -14.03
N LEU A 176 0.46 9.13 -13.03
CA LEU A 176 0.21 9.56 -11.64
C LEU A 176 0.17 11.09 -11.47
N SER A 177 0.89 11.85 -12.29
CA SER A 177 0.73 13.30 -12.39
C SER A 177 -0.65 13.68 -12.96
N ARG A 178 -1.11 12.94 -13.98
CA ARG A 178 -2.47 13.09 -14.51
C ARG A 178 -3.54 12.78 -13.46
N HIS A 179 -3.34 11.79 -12.58
CA HIS A 179 -4.24 11.52 -11.46
C HIS A 179 -4.41 12.73 -10.53
N LEU A 180 -3.34 13.50 -10.31
CA LEU A 180 -3.36 14.72 -9.51
C LEU A 180 -4.11 15.84 -10.24
N HIS A 181 -3.72 16.16 -11.47
CA HIS A 181 -4.22 17.36 -12.15
C HIS A 181 -5.61 17.21 -12.76
N VAL A 182 -6.06 16.00 -13.08
CA VAL A 182 -7.39 15.76 -13.69
C VAL A 182 -8.55 16.17 -12.78
N THR A 183 -8.33 16.18 -11.46
CA THR A 183 -9.36 16.48 -10.46
C THR A 183 -9.73 17.96 -10.44
N GLY A 184 -8.83 18.84 -10.90
CA GLY A 184 -8.96 20.30 -10.80
C GLY A 184 -8.86 20.84 -9.37
N ARG A 185 -8.61 20.00 -8.37
CA ARG A 185 -8.41 20.39 -6.97
C ARG A 185 -6.93 20.24 -6.59
N PRO A 186 -6.26 21.33 -6.16
CA PRO A 186 -4.85 21.26 -5.77
C PRO A 186 -4.57 20.18 -4.72
N GLY A 187 -3.59 19.32 -5.01
CA GLY A 187 -3.11 18.26 -4.11
C GLY A 187 -4.06 17.08 -3.87
N PHE A 188 -5.24 17.05 -4.51
CA PHE A 188 -6.15 15.90 -4.44
C PHE A 188 -5.86 14.92 -5.58
N ILE A 189 -5.49 13.69 -5.24
CA ILE A 189 -5.11 12.65 -6.19
C ILE A 189 -6.32 11.77 -6.48
N ALA A 190 -6.65 11.54 -7.76
CA ALA A 190 -7.67 10.57 -8.16
C ALA A 190 -7.23 9.12 -7.95
N ARG A 191 -8.17 8.23 -7.64
CA ARG A 191 -7.94 6.77 -7.58
C ARG A 191 -7.56 6.20 -8.95
N TYR A 192 -8.15 6.73 -10.02
CA TYR A 192 -7.86 6.38 -11.42
C TYR A 192 -8.16 7.52 -12.38
N VAL A 193 -7.48 7.55 -13.53
CA VAL A 193 -7.84 8.35 -14.72
C VAL A 193 -7.71 7.50 -15.99
N GLY A 194 -8.67 7.62 -16.91
CA GLY A 194 -8.67 6.90 -18.18
C GLY A 194 -9.49 7.61 -19.26
N LYS A 195 -9.46 7.07 -20.48
CA LYS A 195 -10.17 7.67 -21.63
C LYS A 195 -11.60 7.17 -21.71
N GLN A 196 -12.56 8.08 -21.87
CA GLN A 196 -13.97 7.72 -22.10
C GLN A 196 -14.16 6.91 -23.39
N SER A 197 -13.28 7.09 -24.39
CA SER A 197 -13.36 6.40 -25.68
C SER A 197 -12.85 4.96 -25.66
N ASN A 198 -12.19 4.52 -24.59
CA ASN A 198 -11.64 3.17 -24.51
C ASN A 198 -12.77 2.18 -24.14
N PRO A 199 -13.10 1.20 -25.01
CA PRO A 199 -14.20 0.28 -24.78
C PRO A 199 -14.02 -0.60 -23.54
N GLY A 200 -12.78 -0.83 -23.07
CA GLY A 200 -12.52 -1.57 -21.83
C GLY A 200 -13.08 -0.87 -20.58
N HIS A 201 -13.39 0.43 -20.66
CA HIS A 201 -14.04 1.18 -19.57
C HIS A 201 -15.56 1.25 -19.70
N ALA A 202 -16.17 0.64 -20.71
CA ALA A 202 -17.61 0.77 -20.96
C ALA A 202 -18.47 0.37 -19.75
N SER A 203 -18.08 -0.69 -19.03
CA SER A 203 -18.75 -1.13 -17.79
C SER A 203 -18.70 -0.05 -16.70
N LYS A 204 -17.50 0.48 -16.39
CA LYS A 204 -17.34 1.55 -15.39
C LYS A 204 -18.09 2.82 -15.80
N LEU A 205 -18.05 3.19 -17.08
CA LEU A 205 -18.69 4.40 -17.61
C LEU A 205 -20.22 4.32 -17.64
N ALA A 206 -20.79 3.12 -17.74
CA ALA A 206 -22.23 2.90 -17.72
C ALA A 206 -22.88 3.29 -16.38
N GLY A 207 -22.18 3.08 -15.25
CA GLY A 207 -22.62 3.46 -13.91
C GLY A 207 -22.18 4.86 -13.47
N CYS A 208 -21.29 5.50 -14.22
CA CYS A 208 -20.58 6.71 -13.79
C CYS A 208 -21.52 7.88 -13.44
N ASP A 209 -22.62 8.08 -14.17
CA ASP A 209 -23.53 9.22 -13.94
C ASP A 209 -24.32 9.09 -12.62
N ALA A 210 -24.37 7.87 -12.04
CA ALA A 210 -25.01 7.58 -10.76
C ALA A 210 -24.01 7.40 -9.60
N ASP A 211 -22.71 7.36 -9.90
CA ASP A 211 -21.61 7.23 -8.94
C ASP A 211 -21.02 8.61 -8.69
N GLU A 212 -21.25 9.19 -7.51
CA GLU A 212 -20.76 10.53 -7.16
C GLU A 212 -19.22 10.63 -7.19
N ASN A 213 -18.53 9.49 -7.15
CA ASN A 213 -17.07 9.40 -7.20
C ASN A 213 -16.57 9.16 -8.63
N CYS A 214 -17.43 9.15 -9.64
CA CYS A 214 -17.03 8.98 -11.03
C CYS A 214 -17.33 10.24 -11.84
N HIS A 215 -16.30 10.78 -12.49
CA HIS A 215 -16.38 12.11 -13.10
C HIS A 215 -15.97 12.05 -14.58
N LYS A 216 -16.93 12.24 -15.49
CA LYS A 216 -16.68 12.42 -16.93
C LYS A 216 -16.31 13.87 -17.22
N ILE A 217 -15.30 14.08 -18.07
CA ILE A 217 -14.83 15.41 -18.46
C ILE A 217 -15.11 15.64 -19.95
N ASP A 218 -16.04 16.55 -20.25
CA ASP A 218 -16.48 16.84 -21.63
C ASP A 218 -15.81 18.08 -22.25
N SER A 219 -15.06 18.85 -21.46
CA SER A 219 -14.40 20.09 -21.93
C SER A 219 -13.15 20.43 -21.13
N GLY A 220 -12.31 21.31 -21.68
CA GLY A 220 -11.04 21.72 -21.06
C GLY A 220 -9.85 20.84 -21.47
N GLU A 221 -8.76 20.93 -20.70
CA GLU A 221 -7.51 20.23 -20.98
C GLU A 221 -7.64 18.70 -20.95
N PHE A 222 -8.50 18.18 -20.08
CA PHE A 222 -8.75 16.75 -19.90
C PHE A 222 -10.03 16.26 -20.62
N ALA A 223 -10.52 17.02 -21.61
CA ALA A 223 -11.72 16.64 -22.36
C ALA A 223 -11.57 15.24 -23.00
N GLY A 224 -12.55 14.38 -22.78
CA GLY A 224 -12.55 12.99 -23.23
C GLY A 224 -12.05 11.99 -22.20
N ASP A 225 -11.62 12.43 -21.02
CA ASP A 225 -11.26 11.56 -19.90
C ASP A 225 -12.38 11.37 -18.89
N PHE A 226 -12.24 10.36 -18.06
CA PHE A 226 -12.94 10.23 -16.80
C PHE A 226 -11.95 9.92 -15.66
N TRP A 227 -12.34 10.22 -14.44
CA TRP A 227 -11.56 9.86 -13.26
C TRP A 227 -12.45 9.37 -12.10
N VAL A 228 -11.82 8.67 -11.16
CA VAL A 228 -12.47 8.08 -9.97
C VAL A 228 -11.95 8.75 -8.70
N GLY A 229 -12.84 9.26 -7.85
CA GLY A 229 -12.57 10.00 -6.62
C GLY A 229 -12.73 9.21 -5.32
N ASN A 230 -13.03 9.92 -4.22
CA ASN A 230 -13.12 9.39 -2.85
C ASN A 230 -11.86 8.58 -2.43
N THR A 231 -10.72 9.22 -2.68
CA THR A 231 -9.38 8.68 -2.46
C THR A 231 -9.09 8.53 -0.96
N SER A 232 -8.55 7.37 -0.58
CA SER A 232 -8.04 7.15 0.77
C SER A 232 -6.55 7.44 0.85
N ARG A 233 -6.01 7.55 2.07
CA ARG A 233 -4.56 7.64 2.30
C ARG A 233 -3.76 6.45 1.75
N ASP A 234 -4.43 5.36 1.39
CA ASP A 234 -3.81 4.16 0.83
C ASP A 234 -3.27 4.46 -0.58
N GLN A 235 -4.05 5.17 -1.41
CA GLN A 235 -3.58 5.61 -2.73
C GLN A 235 -2.38 6.55 -2.63
N TYR A 236 -2.35 7.42 -1.62
CA TYR A 236 -1.21 8.30 -1.36
C TYR A 236 0.03 7.51 -0.95
N THR A 237 -0.13 6.45 -0.15
CA THR A 237 0.99 5.58 0.26
C THR A 237 1.73 5.01 -0.95
N GLY A 238 1.00 4.38 -1.89
CA GLY A 238 1.62 3.86 -3.10
C GLY A 238 2.13 4.96 -4.04
N TRP A 239 1.41 6.07 -4.14
CA TRP A 239 1.86 7.23 -4.94
C TRP A 239 3.23 7.74 -4.46
N PHE A 240 3.40 7.95 -3.15
CA PHE A 240 4.69 8.35 -2.57
C PHE A 240 5.76 7.26 -2.69
N LEU A 241 5.40 5.97 -2.59
CA LEU A 241 6.31 4.85 -2.86
C LEU A 241 6.91 4.95 -4.27
N GLY A 242 6.04 5.03 -5.28
CA GLY A 242 6.45 5.09 -6.68
C GLY A 242 7.20 6.38 -7.04
N MET A 243 6.66 7.54 -6.68
CA MET A 243 7.24 8.83 -7.05
C MET A 243 8.61 9.05 -6.41
N SER A 244 8.78 8.67 -5.13
CA SER A 244 10.08 8.75 -4.44
C SER A 244 11.13 7.85 -5.09
N THR A 245 10.79 6.60 -5.38
CA THR A 245 11.74 5.64 -5.97
C THR A 245 12.06 5.96 -7.43
N ALA A 246 11.10 6.45 -8.20
CA ALA A 246 11.34 6.96 -9.55
C ALA A 246 12.30 8.14 -9.53
N TYR A 247 12.10 9.13 -8.64
CA TYR A 247 12.96 10.31 -8.55
C TYR A 247 14.44 9.92 -8.40
N ASP A 248 14.73 8.97 -7.51
CA ASP A 248 16.11 8.56 -7.24
C ASP A 248 16.74 7.77 -8.38
N LEU A 249 16.01 6.80 -8.94
CA LEU A 249 16.60 5.80 -9.82
C LEU A 249 16.49 6.15 -11.30
N ILE A 250 15.59 7.05 -11.70
CA ILE A 250 15.47 7.43 -13.11
C ILE A 250 16.54 8.44 -13.52
N ASP A 251 17.20 8.22 -14.66
CA ASP A 251 18.01 9.23 -15.33
C ASP A 251 17.16 9.99 -16.36
N ASP A 252 16.21 10.80 -15.87
CA ASP A 252 15.35 11.66 -16.68
C ASP A 252 14.98 12.95 -15.93
N TRP A 253 15.67 14.04 -16.25
CA TRP A 253 15.44 15.34 -15.60
C TRP A 253 14.00 15.86 -15.71
N PRO A 254 13.32 15.81 -16.88
CA PRO A 254 11.92 16.23 -16.98
C PRO A 254 11.00 15.47 -16.02
N THR A 255 11.13 14.14 -15.95
CA THR A 255 10.35 13.32 -15.02
C THR A 255 10.65 13.66 -13.57
N ARG A 256 11.93 13.85 -13.20
CA ARG A 256 12.32 14.29 -11.85
C ARG A 256 11.69 15.63 -11.48
N THR A 257 11.73 16.62 -12.40
CA THR A 257 11.11 17.94 -12.17
C THR A 257 9.60 17.85 -12.04
N GLN A 258 8.94 17.02 -12.83
CA GLN A 258 7.50 16.76 -12.67
C GLN A 258 7.20 16.19 -11.29
N ILE A 259 7.94 15.16 -10.86
CA ILE A 259 7.79 14.55 -9.52
C ILE A 259 7.99 15.59 -8.42
N GLN A 260 9.02 16.44 -8.51
CA GLN A 260 9.26 17.51 -7.53
C GLN A 260 8.06 18.45 -7.40
N ASN A 261 7.51 18.89 -8.53
CA ASN A 261 6.35 19.80 -8.55
C ASN A 261 5.11 19.12 -7.98
N ASP A 262 4.83 17.87 -8.39
CA ASP A 262 3.65 17.14 -7.94
C ASP A 262 3.72 16.82 -6.44
N VAL A 263 4.88 16.37 -5.94
CA VAL A 263 5.11 16.12 -4.51
C VAL A 263 4.92 17.39 -3.70
N THR A 264 5.43 18.52 -4.21
CA THR A 264 5.27 19.83 -3.59
C THR A 264 3.80 20.21 -3.47
N GLU A 265 3.05 20.13 -4.57
CA GLU A 265 1.63 20.47 -4.61
C GLU A 265 0.81 19.62 -3.63
N VAL A 266 1.05 18.31 -3.61
CA VAL A 266 0.36 17.37 -2.73
C VAL A 266 0.64 17.67 -1.27
N LEU A 267 1.92 17.82 -0.89
CA LEU A 267 2.28 18.06 0.51
C LEU A 267 1.83 19.43 0.99
N ASP A 268 1.93 20.47 0.16
CA ASP A 268 1.44 21.81 0.51
C ASP A 268 -0.08 21.79 0.76
N ALA A 269 -0.85 21.06 -0.05
CA ALA A 269 -2.28 20.88 0.18
C ALA A 269 -2.57 20.10 1.45
N LEU A 270 -1.87 18.99 1.72
CA LEU A 270 -2.05 18.19 2.93
C LEU A 270 -1.71 18.99 4.19
N ILE A 271 -0.60 19.74 4.19
CA ILE A 271 -0.21 20.61 5.31
C ILE A 271 -1.27 21.69 5.54
N ALA A 272 -1.75 22.34 4.48
CA ALA A 272 -2.79 23.38 4.57
C ALA A 272 -4.16 22.82 5.03
N GLN A 273 -4.37 21.51 4.92
CA GLN A 273 -5.60 20.80 5.30
C GLN A 273 -5.45 20.01 6.60
N ASP A 274 -4.47 20.34 7.43
CA ASP A 274 -4.18 19.65 8.70
C ASP A 274 -4.07 18.12 8.52
N TRP A 275 -3.44 17.70 7.43
CA TRP A 275 -3.23 16.30 7.04
C TRP A 275 -4.53 15.51 6.87
N THR A 276 -5.61 16.18 6.46
CA THR A 276 -6.88 15.59 6.07
C THR A 276 -7.05 15.64 4.56
N ILE A 277 -7.38 14.51 3.93
CA ILE A 277 -7.67 14.45 2.49
C ILE A 277 -9.07 15.02 2.25
N ILE A 278 -9.11 16.15 1.55
CA ILE A 278 -10.36 16.83 1.16
C ILE A 278 -10.64 16.61 -0.32
N ASP A 279 -11.83 16.11 -0.63
CA ASP A 279 -12.31 15.81 -1.99
C ASP A 279 -12.67 17.08 -2.78
N VAL A 280 -13.01 16.92 -4.06
CA VAL A 280 -13.33 18.00 -5.01
C VAL A 280 -14.49 18.89 -4.59
N ASP A 281 -15.41 18.36 -3.78
CA ASP A 281 -16.55 19.11 -3.22
C ASP A 281 -16.19 19.96 -1.99
N GLY A 282 -14.95 19.85 -1.49
CA GLY A 282 -14.48 20.57 -0.30
C GLY A 282 -14.79 19.88 1.02
N ILE A 283 -15.30 18.65 1.00
CA ILE A 283 -15.56 17.82 2.18
C ILE A 283 -14.50 16.71 2.26
N LYS A 284 -14.19 16.22 3.46
CA LYS A 284 -13.26 15.10 3.64
C LYS A 284 -13.77 13.86 2.89
N THR A 285 -12.84 13.07 2.34
CA THR A 285 -13.19 11.77 1.77
C THR A 285 -13.78 10.85 2.83
N THR A 286 -14.56 9.86 2.40
CA THR A 286 -15.26 8.95 3.33
C THR A 286 -14.41 7.75 3.72
N LYS A 287 -13.35 7.45 2.95
CA LYS A 287 -12.44 6.31 3.16
C LYS A 287 -11.12 6.78 3.75
N ALA A 288 -10.91 6.59 5.06
CA ALA A 288 -9.65 6.87 5.76
C ALA A 288 -9.00 8.24 5.41
N PRO A 289 -9.74 9.38 5.54
CA PRO A 289 -9.26 10.69 5.08
C PRO A 289 -8.08 11.25 5.89
N GLN A 290 -7.88 10.79 7.13
CA GLN A 290 -6.84 11.32 8.01
C GLN A 290 -5.50 10.63 7.73
N VAL A 291 -4.46 11.40 7.40
CA VAL A 291 -3.09 10.88 7.27
C VAL A 291 -2.49 10.64 8.65
N LEU A 292 -1.99 9.43 8.89
CA LEU A 292 -1.44 9.00 10.18
C LEU A 292 -0.05 9.62 10.43
N PRO A 293 0.36 9.84 11.69
CA PRO A 293 1.65 10.41 12.04
C PRO A 293 2.87 9.84 11.29
N SER A 294 3.04 8.51 11.23
CA SER A 294 4.16 7.88 10.51
C SER A 294 4.08 8.04 8.98
N MET A 295 2.89 8.23 8.42
CA MET A 295 2.71 8.59 7.02
C MET A 295 3.09 10.05 6.79
N GLN A 296 2.70 10.96 7.69
CA GLN A 296 3.12 12.37 7.62
C GLN A 296 4.65 12.47 7.68
N GLU A 297 5.28 11.75 8.61
CA GLU A 297 6.73 11.66 8.77
C GLU A 297 7.41 11.18 7.47
N ALA A 298 6.99 10.03 6.94
CA ALA A 298 7.58 9.45 5.75
C ALA A 298 7.37 10.32 4.50
N TRP A 299 6.15 10.83 4.28
CA TRP A 299 5.82 11.60 3.08
C TRP A 299 6.46 12.99 3.11
N ALA A 300 6.57 13.61 4.28
CA ALA A 300 7.30 14.86 4.43
C ALA A 300 8.82 14.67 4.23
N LEU A 301 9.38 13.54 4.70
CA LEU A 301 10.77 13.20 4.42
C LEU A 301 11.00 12.99 2.91
N VAL A 302 10.08 12.33 2.21
CA VAL A 302 10.10 12.27 0.74
C VAL A 302 10.08 13.68 0.15
N GLY A 303 9.18 14.55 0.61
CA GLY A 303 9.09 15.95 0.18
C GLY A 303 10.40 16.70 0.32
N TYR A 304 11.02 16.65 1.50
CA TYR A 304 12.31 17.29 1.74
C TYR A 304 13.41 16.70 0.86
N HIS A 305 13.47 15.37 0.72
CA HIS A 305 14.46 14.69 -0.11
C HIS A 305 14.39 15.12 -1.58
N VAL A 306 13.18 15.22 -2.14
CA VAL A 306 13.02 15.58 -3.56
C VAL A 306 13.19 17.07 -3.82
N THR A 307 12.86 17.95 -2.86
CA THR A 307 12.78 19.41 -3.11
C THR A 307 13.82 20.25 -2.37
N GLY A 308 14.33 19.78 -1.23
CA GLY A 308 15.15 20.57 -0.30
C GLY A 308 14.37 21.63 0.48
N GLU A 309 13.03 21.60 0.48
CA GLU A 309 12.20 22.62 1.11
C GLU A 309 12.02 22.37 2.61
N GLU A 310 12.52 23.28 3.43
CA GLU A 310 12.57 23.15 4.91
C GLU A 310 11.20 22.91 5.56
N ARG A 311 10.11 23.45 5.02
CA ARG A 311 8.76 23.23 5.57
C ARG A 311 8.34 21.75 5.60
N PHE A 312 8.88 20.92 4.70
CA PHE A 312 8.66 19.49 4.73
C PHE A 312 9.57 18.83 5.78
N LYS A 313 10.81 19.30 5.90
CA LYS A 313 11.72 18.87 6.96
C LYS A 313 11.15 19.15 8.36
N GLU A 314 10.51 20.29 8.57
CA GLU A 314 9.87 20.65 9.84
C GLU A 314 8.80 19.63 10.27
N VAL A 315 8.08 19.02 9.33
CA VAL A 315 7.11 17.95 9.65
C VAL A 315 7.80 16.64 10.00
N PHE A 316 8.86 16.27 9.28
CA PHE A 316 9.69 15.13 9.62
C PHE A 316 10.30 15.30 11.02
N ASP A 317 10.97 16.41 11.28
CA ASP A 317 11.60 16.75 12.55
C ASP A 317 10.59 16.73 13.70
N LYS A 318 9.36 17.22 13.49
CA LYS A 318 8.27 17.13 14.45
C LYS A 318 8.00 15.67 14.84
N TRP A 319 7.79 14.77 13.88
CA TRP A 319 7.41 13.39 14.18
C TRP A 319 8.56 12.53 14.69
N SER A 320 9.79 12.82 14.27
CA SER A 320 11.01 12.18 14.75
C SER A 320 11.44 12.67 16.14
N ALA A 321 10.89 13.79 16.64
CA ALA A 321 11.24 14.33 17.95
C ALA A 321 10.90 13.37 19.10
N PRO A 322 11.76 13.25 20.14
CA PRO A 322 11.57 12.34 21.27
C PRO A 322 10.19 12.43 21.95
N GLU A 323 9.61 13.62 22.05
CA GLU A 323 8.29 13.86 22.63
C GLU A 323 7.14 13.16 21.86
N ASN A 324 7.31 12.90 20.56
CA ASN A 324 6.30 12.29 19.70
C ASN A 324 6.50 10.79 19.49
N GLN A 325 7.63 10.23 19.96
CA GLN A 325 7.95 8.80 19.81
C GLN A 325 6.86 7.87 20.37
N ASN A 326 6.23 8.22 21.50
CA ASN A 326 5.14 7.43 22.05
C ASN A 326 3.92 7.39 21.11
N ILE A 327 3.63 8.49 20.40
CA ILE A 327 2.54 8.55 19.43
C ILE A 327 2.87 7.69 18.22
N ILE A 328 4.10 7.79 17.69
CA ILE A 328 4.57 6.95 16.59
C ILE A 328 4.48 5.46 16.96
N GLN A 329 4.95 5.07 18.15
CA GLN A 329 4.85 3.67 18.60
C GLN A 329 3.41 3.18 18.72
N LEU A 330 2.49 4.01 19.22
CA LEU A 330 1.07 3.64 19.40
C LEU A 330 0.33 3.52 18.07
N THR A 331 0.55 4.46 17.15
CA THR A 331 -0.12 4.50 15.84
C THR A 331 0.39 3.45 14.85
N ASN A 332 1.49 2.76 15.15
CA ASN A 332 2.07 1.70 14.31
C ASN A 332 1.95 0.30 14.92
N ILE A 333 1.12 0.09 15.96
CA ILE A 333 0.89 -1.26 16.49
C ILE A 333 0.10 -2.08 15.48
N SER A 334 0.78 -2.94 14.70
CA SER A 334 0.15 -3.72 13.64
C SER A 334 -0.36 -5.10 14.06
N PHE A 335 -0.24 -5.46 15.34
CA PHE A 335 -0.77 -6.73 15.85
C PHE A 335 -2.28 -6.92 15.54
N PRO A 336 -3.15 -5.90 15.70
CA PRO A 336 -4.54 -6.00 15.28
C PRO A 336 -4.71 -6.22 13.79
N ASN A 337 -3.83 -5.66 12.95
CA ASN A 337 -3.89 -5.84 11.49
C ASN A 337 -3.67 -7.29 11.06
N ARG A 338 -3.09 -8.12 11.92
CA ARG A 338 -3.09 -9.58 11.69
C ARG A 338 -4.51 -10.14 11.64
N TYR A 339 -5.40 -9.66 12.50
CA TYR A 339 -6.71 -10.24 12.73
C TYR A 339 -7.84 -9.60 11.93
N ALA A 340 -7.73 -8.30 11.65
CA ALA A 340 -8.66 -7.54 10.82
C ALA A 340 -7.86 -6.58 9.93
N GLN A 341 -8.42 -6.16 8.78
CA GLN A 341 -7.80 -5.12 7.94
C GLN A 341 -6.33 -5.41 7.59
N HIS A 342 -6.07 -6.62 7.08
CA HIS A 342 -4.71 -7.11 6.82
C HIS A 342 -3.89 -6.22 5.88
N TYR A 343 -4.56 -5.58 4.91
CA TYR A 343 -3.93 -4.62 4.00
C TYR A 343 -3.21 -3.47 4.72
N GLY A 344 -3.56 -3.14 5.97
CA GLY A 344 -2.84 -2.16 6.78
C GLY A 344 -1.37 -2.55 7.03
N LEU A 345 -1.04 -3.84 7.06
CA LEU A 345 0.36 -4.30 7.09
C LEU A 345 1.08 -3.98 5.78
N ASN A 346 0.41 -4.08 4.63
CA ASN A 346 1.01 -3.72 3.34
C ASN A 346 1.36 -2.23 3.31
N LEU A 347 0.39 -1.38 3.69
CA LEU A 347 0.60 0.06 3.76
C LEU A 347 1.73 0.44 4.73
N ALA A 348 1.83 -0.25 5.86
CA ALA A 348 2.92 -0.03 6.81
C ALA A 348 4.28 -0.39 6.19
N HIS A 349 4.40 -1.51 5.47
CA HIS A 349 5.66 -1.87 4.81
C HIS A 349 6.04 -0.89 3.70
N GLU A 350 5.07 -0.49 2.86
CA GLU A 350 5.29 0.51 1.79
C GLU A 350 5.73 1.87 2.37
N ASN A 351 5.09 2.33 3.44
CA ASN A 351 5.43 3.59 4.09
C ASN A 351 6.82 3.54 4.75
N PHE A 352 7.11 2.48 5.50
CA PHE A 352 8.39 2.33 6.20
C PHE A 352 9.55 2.08 5.25
N PHE A 353 9.33 1.51 4.06
CA PHE A 353 10.38 1.39 3.07
C PHE A 353 11.02 2.75 2.73
N ASN A 354 10.19 3.77 2.43
CA ASN A 354 10.70 5.12 2.15
C ASN A 354 11.26 5.81 3.40
N LEU A 355 10.59 5.66 4.56
CA LEU A 355 11.06 6.25 5.81
C LEU A 355 12.46 5.74 6.18
N LEU A 356 12.68 4.42 6.17
CA LEU A 356 13.97 3.82 6.53
C LEU A 356 15.06 4.17 5.52
N ARG A 357 14.76 4.06 4.22
CA ARG A 357 15.69 4.38 3.14
C ARG A 357 16.19 5.82 3.18
N LEU A 358 15.30 6.78 3.45
CA LEU A 358 15.62 8.20 3.41
C LEU A 358 16.07 8.76 4.77
N SER A 359 15.77 8.06 5.88
CA SER A 359 16.15 8.53 7.21
C SER A 359 17.60 8.24 7.59
N GLN A 360 18.33 7.44 6.81
CA GLN A 360 19.72 7.05 7.11
C GLN A 360 20.65 8.22 7.51
N PRO A 361 20.57 9.43 6.89
CA PRO A 361 21.37 10.58 7.32
C PRO A 361 21.00 11.16 8.71
N TYR A 362 19.90 10.73 9.31
CA TYR A 362 19.33 11.22 10.57
C TYR A 362 19.31 10.11 11.61
N CYS A 363 20.47 9.79 12.20
CA CYS A 363 20.69 8.50 12.84
C CYS A 363 19.76 8.19 14.00
N GLN A 364 19.50 9.17 14.86
CA GLN A 364 18.56 8.98 15.96
C GLN A 364 17.13 8.67 15.47
N ALA A 365 16.68 9.36 14.41
CA ALA A 365 15.36 9.13 13.82
C ALA A 365 15.31 7.78 13.08
N HIS A 366 16.37 7.44 12.36
CA HIS A 366 16.53 6.18 11.65
C HIS A 366 16.48 4.97 12.58
N GLU A 367 17.31 4.97 13.65
CA GLU A 367 17.34 3.90 14.64
C GLU A 367 15.96 3.71 15.30
N PHE A 368 15.28 4.81 15.63
CA PHE A 368 13.94 4.75 16.19
C PHE A 368 12.91 4.19 15.21
N ALA A 369 12.92 4.64 13.94
CA ALA A 369 12.03 4.14 12.91
C ALA A 369 12.28 2.64 12.64
N LEU A 370 13.53 2.21 12.65
CA LEU A 370 13.93 0.81 12.49
C LEU A 370 13.41 -0.06 13.64
N ASP A 371 13.53 0.42 14.89
CA ASP A 371 12.98 -0.26 16.06
C ASP A 371 11.45 -0.40 15.95
N VAL A 372 10.74 0.66 15.56
CA VAL A 372 9.28 0.62 15.33
C VAL A 372 8.93 -0.40 14.25
N PHE A 373 9.64 -0.39 13.12
CA PHE A 373 9.41 -1.33 12.02
C PHE A 373 9.62 -2.78 12.47
N LYS A 374 10.75 -3.09 13.11
CA LYS A 374 11.09 -4.45 13.56
C LYS A 374 10.08 -4.94 14.59
N ASP A 375 9.77 -4.14 15.62
CA ASP A 375 8.97 -4.58 16.76
C ASP A 375 7.46 -4.57 16.53
N LYS A 376 6.95 -3.59 15.78
CA LYS A 376 5.50 -3.36 15.66
C LYS A 376 4.90 -3.88 14.36
N ILE A 377 5.71 -3.92 13.29
CA ILE A 377 5.25 -4.28 11.94
C ILE A 377 5.82 -5.65 11.56
N ARG A 378 7.14 -5.75 11.34
CA ARG A 378 7.79 -6.97 10.83
C ARG A 378 7.55 -8.18 11.71
N LYS A 379 7.66 -8.04 13.03
CA LYS A 379 7.43 -9.13 14.00
C LYS A 379 6.07 -9.82 13.85
N VAL A 380 5.05 -9.12 13.37
CA VAL A 380 3.70 -9.67 13.17
C VAL A 380 3.65 -10.66 12.01
N VAL A 381 4.46 -10.42 10.98
CA VAL A 381 4.48 -11.14 9.70
C VAL A 381 5.82 -11.84 9.44
N ASP A 382 6.62 -12.03 10.48
CA ASP A 382 7.94 -12.64 10.34
C ASP A 382 7.82 -14.05 9.76
N LEU A 383 8.38 -14.23 8.56
CA LEU A 383 8.34 -15.47 7.77
C LEU A 383 6.91 -15.99 7.57
N ALA A 384 6.00 -15.08 7.22
CA ALA A 384 4.59 -15.38 6.98
C ALA A 384 4.25 -15.74 5.53
N HIS A 385 5.22 -16.23 4.75
CA HIS A 385 5.06 -16.55 3.32
C HIS A 385 4.63 -15.34 2.48
N ASN A 386 5.35 -14.24 2.64
CA ASN A 386 5.09 -12.98 1.93
C ASN A 386 6.43 -12.43 1.42
N PRO A 387 6.78 -12.70 0.15
CA PRO A 387 8.07 -12.32 -0.40
C PRO A 387 8.19 -10.80 -0.54
N TRP A 388 7.09 -10.04 -0.66
CA TRP A 388 7.12 -8.58 -0.65
C TRP A 388 7.56 -8.00 0.70
N TYR A 389 6.92 -8.43 1.79
CA TYR A 389 7.30 -8.00 3.14
C TYR A 389 8.71 -8.46 3.51
N THR A 390 9.10 -9.64 3.03
CA THR A 390 10.43 -10.20 3.27
C THR A 390 11.50 -9.45 2.47
N ALA A 391 11.23 -9.07 1.22
CA ALA A 391 12.13 -8.25 0.42
C ALA A 391 12.34 -6.86 1.04
N ILE A 392 11.28 -6.21 1.54
CA ILE A 392 11.41 -4.92 2.27
C ILE A 392 12.24 -5.10 3.55
N TYR A 393 12.02 -6.17 4.30
CA TYR A 393 12.80 -6.45 5.51
C TYR A 393 14.29 -6.66 5.20
N LEU A 394 14.59 -7.44 4.17
CA LEU A 394 15.97 -7.66 3.73
C LEU A 394 16.62 -6.35 3.21
N ALA A 395 15.84 -5.51 2.53
CA ALA A 395 16.30 -4.25 1.96
C ALA A 395 16.60 -3.17 3.02
N GLN A 396 15.74 -3.04 4.04
CA GLN A 396 15.74 -1.88 4.95
C GLN A 396 15.71 -2.26 6.44
N GLY A 397 15.42 -3.51 6.78
CA GLY A 397 15.22 -3.96 8.16
C GLY A 397 16.49 -4.34 8.93
N GLN A 398 17.67 -4.16 8.32
CA GLN A 398 19.00 -4.43 8.90
C GLN A 398 19.07 -5.77 9.67
N PRO A 399 18.94 -6.92 8.97
CA PRO A 399 19.08 -8.23 9.61
C PRO A 399 20.47 -8.37 10.24
N GLU A 400 20.52 -8.89 11.47
CA GLU A 400 21.71 -8.79 12.33
C GLU A 400 22.72 -9.92 12.08
N THR A 401 22.26 -11.02 11.48
CA THR A 401 23.09 -12.22 11.31
C THR A 401 22.92 -12.85 9.93
N GLN A 402 23.99 -13.47 9.41
CA GLN A 402 23.92 -14.22 8.16
C GLN A 402 22.85 -15.32 8.20
N LYS A 403 22.69 -15.99 9.35
CA LYS A 403 21.65 -17.02 9.53
C LYS A 403 20.23 -16.47 9.36
N GLU A 404 20.00 -15.24 9.80
CA GLU A 404 18.72 -14.57 9.63
C GLU A 404 18.49 -14.18 8.17
N ILE A 405 19.53 -13.67 7.50
CA ILE A 405 19.50 -13.39 6.06
C ILE A 405 19.16 -14.67 5.30
N ASP A 406 19.94 -15.74 5.48
CA ASP A 406 19.76 -17.02 4.80
C ASP A 406 18.32 -17.53 4.95
N LYS A 407 17.78 -17.51 6.18
CA LYS A 407 16.41 -17.98 6.45
C LYS A 407 15.33 -17.17 5.70
N ASN A 408 15.49 -15.85 5.62
CA ASN A 408 14.55 -14.98 4.92
C ASN A 408 14.69 -15.11 3.41
N VAL A 409 15.93 -15.23 2.90
CA VAL A 409 16.21 -15.45 1.48
C VAL A 409 15.66 -16.80 1.02
N ASP A 410 15.90 -17.87 1.78
CA ASP A 410 15.40 -19.22 1.47
C ASP A 410 13.87 -19.23 1.36
N GLN A 411 13.16 -18.62 2.34
CA GLN A 411 11.69 -18.56 2.31
C GLN A 411 11.20 -17.69 1.15
N MET A 412 11.83 -16.54 0.91
CA MET A 412 11.45 -15.63 -0.18
C MET A 412 11.62 -16.30 -1.56
N ILE A 413 12.68 -17.07 -1.76
CA ILE A 413 12.89 -17.85 -2.99
C ILE A 413 11.77 -18.89 -3.15
N GLU A 414 11.49 -19.68 -2.11
CA GLU A 414 10.38 -20.65 -2.13
C GLU A 414 9.04 -19.97 -2.46
N ASP A 415 8.76 -18.85 -1.80
CA ASP A 415 7.54 -18.08 -1.98
C ASP A 415 7.41 -17.51 -3.41
N LEU A 416 8.50 -17.05 -4.03
CA LEU A 416 8.52 -16.59 -5.42
C LEU A 416 8.37 -17.75 -6.42
N TYR A 417 8.89 -18.93 -6.12
CA TYR A 417 8.64 -20.13 -6.92
C TYR A 417 7.18 -20.57 -6.84
N ASP A 418 6.60 -20.59 -5.65
CA ASP A 418 5.19 -20.94 -5.38
C ASP A 418 4.20 -19.88 -5.87
N PHE A 419 4.66 -18.65 -6.16
CA PHE A 419 3.81 -17.60 -6.72
C PHE A 419 3.23 -18.03 -8.07
N PRO A 420 1.93 -17.77 -8.35
CA PRO A 420 1.28 -18.18 -9.60
C PRO A 420 2.11 -17.85 -10.84
N ASP A 421 2.11 -18.75 -11.82
CA ASP A 421 2.75 -18.47 -13.11
C ASP A 421 1.90 -17.49 -13.94
N PRO A 422 2.53 -16.64 -14.77
CA PRO A 422 1.81 -15.77 -15.70
C PRO A 422 1.11 -16.60 -16.79
N PRO A 423 -0.10 -16.22 -17.24
CA PRO A 423 -0.94 -15.14 -16.71
C PRO A 423 -1.57 -15.52 -15.35
N LYS A 424 -1.57 -14.58 -14.40
CA LYS A 424 -2.16 -14.74 -13.05
C LYS A 424 -3.69 -14.69 -13.12
N SER A 425 -4.26 -15.73 -13.69
CA SER A 425 -5.70 -15.91 -13.84
C SER A 425 -6.36 -16.16 -12.48
N GLU A 426 -7.61 -15.75 -12.32
CA GLU A 426 -8.36 -15.99 -11.09
C GLU A 426 -8.74 -17.46 -10.96
N TYR A 427 -8.50 -18.00 -9.76
CA TYR A 427 -8.74 -19.40 -9.42
C TYR A 427 -9.41 -19.51 -8.05
N ALA A 428 -10.26 -20.52 -7.89
CA ALA A 428 -10.79 -20.91 -6.61
C ALA A 428 -9.68 -21.55 -5.77
N MET A 429 -9.48 -21.05 -4.54
CA MET A 429 -8.54 -21.63 -3.59
C MET A 429 -9.28 -22.09 -2.34
N ASN A 430 -9.13 -23.35 -1.98
CA ASN A 430 -9.54 -23.85 -0.67
C ASN A 430 -8.28 -24.26 0.08
N PRO A 431 -7.80 -23.42 1.01
CA PRO A 431 -6.60 -23.72 1.78
C PRO A 431 -6.76 -25.05 2.52
N PRO A 432 -5.69 -25.85 2.65
CA PRO A 432 -5.77 -27.12 3.36
C PRO A 432 -6.14 -26.88 4.83
N GLU A 433 -6.87 -27.84 5.41
CA GLU A 433 -7.32 -27.76 6.81
C GLU A 433 -6.10 -27.60 7.76
N ARG A 434 -6.20 -26.63 8.68
CA ARG A 434 -5.19 -26.37 9.71
C ARG A 434 -5.87 -26.12 11.06
N PHE A 435 -5.09 -26.27 12.14
CA PHE A 435 -5.53 -25.82 13.46
C PHE A 435 -5.83 -24.33 13.43
N LEU A 436 -6.97 -23.93 13.97
CA LEU A 436 -7.35 -22.53 14.10
C LEU A 436 -6.52 -21.83 15.18
N ASP A 437 -6.23 -20.55 14.96
CA ASP A 437 -5.63 -19.68 15.95
C ASP A 437 -6.66 -19.38 17.06
N PRO A 438 -6.40 -19.74 18.34
CA PRO A 438 -7.38 -19.53 19.41
C PRO A 438 -7.76 -18.07 19.64
N ILE A 439 -6.87 -17.13 19.33
CA ILE A 439 -7.14 -15.70 19.46
C ILE A 439 -8.11 -15.26 18.35
N SER A 440 -7.92 -15.71 17.11
CA SER A 440 -8.87 -15.44 16.01
C SER A 440 -10.28 -15.95 16.32
N VAL A 441 -10.40 -17.17 16.86
CA VAL A 441 -11.70 -17.75 17.26
C VAL A 441 -12.35 -16.91 18.33
N TRP A 442 -11.61 -16.58 19.38
CA TRP A 442 -12.12 -15.75 20.47
C TRP A 442 -12.54 -14.35 19.99
N LEU A 443 -11.73 -13.70 19.14
CA LEU A 443 -12.04 -12.37 18.60
C LEU A 443 -13.28 -12.40 17.71
N HIS A 444 -13.40 -13.40 16.83
CA HIS A 444 -14.57 -13.58 15.98
C HIS A 444 -15.83 -13.77 16.82
N ASP A 445 -15.84 -14.72 17.75
CA ASP A 445 -16.99 -14.97 18.65
C ASP A 445 -17.35 -13.71 19.45
N PHE A 446 -16.35 -13.01 19.97
CA PHE A 446 -16.55 -11.78 20.72
C PHE A 446 -17.16 -10.66 19.87
N GLN A 447 -16.80 -10.58 18.59
CA GLN A 447 -17.37 -9.64 17.63
C GLN A 447 -18.80 -10.02 17.22
N GLN A 448 -19.12 -11.31 17.09
CA GLN A 448 -20.50 -11.77 16.87
C GLN A 448 -21.41 -11.37 18.04
N ASP A 449 -20.89 -11.47 19.28
CA ASP A 449 -21.59 -11.01 20.48
C ASP A 449 -21.69 -9.47 20.58
N ASN A 450 -20.81 -8.74 19.89
CA ASN A 450 -20.71 -7.28 19.93
C ASN A 450 -20.52 -6.68 18.53
N PRO A 451 -21.54 -6.70 17.66
CA PRO A 451 -21.37 -6.38 16.23
C PRO A 451 -20.83 -4.97 15.94
N TRP A 452 -21.09 -4.00 16.82
CA TRP A 452 -20.59 -2.62 16.73
C TRP A 452 -19.05 -2.54 16.67
N LEU A 453 -18.35 -3.58 17.13
CA LEU A 453 -16.89 -3.65 17.06
C LEU A 453 -16.38 -3.77 15.62
N ALA A 454 -17.17 -4.32 14.69
CA ALA A 454 -16.79 -4.39 13.28
C ALA A 454 -16.60 -3.02 12.65
N ASP A 455 -17.42 -2.04 13.06
CA ASP A 455 -17.34 -0.68 12.54
C ASP A 455 -16.07 0.05 12.99
N ILE A 456 -15.44 -0.41 14.09
CA ILE A 456 -14.25 0.23 14.68
C ILE A 456 -12.97 -0.54 14.35
N MET A 457 -13.02 -1.87 14.41
CA MET A 457 -11.85 -2.73 14.32
C MET A 457 -11.72 -3.42 12.96
N GLY A 458 -12.75 -3.35 12.12
CA GLY A 458 -12.92 -4.22 10.96
C GLY A 458 -13.43 -5.61 11.34
N SER A 459 -13.89 -6.35 10.34
CA SER A 459 -14.35 -7.73 10.51
C SER A 459 -13.19 -8.68 10.79
N VAL A 460 -13.33 -9.52 11.81
CA VAL A 460 -12.42 -10.61 12.13
C VAL A 460 -13.06 -11.92 11.69
N ASN A 461 -12.31 -12.71 10.91
CA ASN A 461 -12.69 -14.08 10.55
C ASN A 461 -11.80 -15.08 11.28
N TYR A 462 -12.20 -16.35 11.29
CA TYR A 462 -11.32 -17.43 11.72
C TYR A 462 -10.05 -17.44 10.88
N GLN A 463 -8.93 -17.76 11.54
CA GLN A 463 -7.62 -17.83 10.92
C GLN A 463 -6.92 -19.12 11.31
N ALA A 464 -6.06 -19.62 10.42
CA ALA A 464 -5.15 -20.70 10.73
C ALA A 464 -4.13 -20.23 11.78
N LEU A 465 -3.62 -21.17 12.58
CA LEU A 465 -2.58 -20.92 13.58
C LEU A 465 -1.24 -20.51 12.93
N ARG A 466 -0.99 -20.99 11.71
CA ARG A 466 0.23 -20.76 10.93
C ARG A 466 -0.13 -20.23 9.54
N PRO A 467 0.65 -19.28 9.01
CA PRO A 467 0.39 -18.73 7.69
C PRO A 467 0.57 -19.81 6.62
N TYR A 468 -0.21 -19.72 5.55
CA TYR A 468 -0.16 -20.61 4.42
C TYR A 468 0.98 -20.23 3.48
N GLU A 469 1.67 -21.24 2.95
CA GLU A 469 2.60 -21.08 1.80
C GLU A 469 1.86 -20.39 0.65
N VAL A 470 2.60 -19.63 -0.16
CA VAL A 470 2.05 -18.80 -1.25
C VAL A 470 1.08 -19.57 -2.15
N LYS A 471 1.39 -20.82 -2.51
CA LYS A 471 0.54 -21.67 -3.35
C LYS A 471 -0.83 -22.03 -2.74
N TYR A 472 -1.04 -21.80 -1.45
CA TYR A 472 -2.31 -22.03 -0.75
C TYR A 472 -2.98 -20.73 -0.28
N GLN A 473 -2.44 -19.57 -0.63
CA GLN A 473 -3.05 -18.28 -0.30
C GLN A 473 -4.18 -17.94 -1.28
N CYS A 474 -5.13 -17.15 -0.79
CA CYS A 474 -6.27 -16.71 -1.60
C CYS A 474 -5.83 -15.81 -2.76
N HIS A 475 -6.42 -16.04 -3.94
CA HIS A 475 -6.21 -15.17 -5.09
C HIS A 475 -6.65 -13.72 -4.80
N SER A 476 -5.92 -12.76 -5.36
CA SER A 476 -6.38 -11.37 -5.49
C SER A 476 -5.46 -10.57 -6.42
N GLY A 477 -5.88 -9.36 -6.78
CA GLY A 477 -5.11 -8.39 -7.57
C GLY A 477 -3.66 -8.21 -7.09
N PHE A 478 -3.50 -7.89 -5.80
CA PHE A 478 -2.21 -7.86 -5.10
C PHE A 478 -2.27 -8.86 -3.95
N MET A 479 -1.64 -10.02 -4.09
CA MET A 479 -1.85 -11.15 -3.17
C MET A 479 -1.34 -10.87 -1.76
N PHE A 480 -0.25 -10.11 -1.66
CA PHE A 480 0.46 -9.87 -0.41
C PHE A 480 -0.25 -8.91 0.55
N GLN A 481 -1.30 -8.22 0.11
CA GLN A 481 -2.17 -7.44 1.01
C GLN A 481 -3.26 -8.30 1.66
N ARG A 482 -3.44 -9.56 1.23
CA ARG A 482 -4.47 -10.46 1.75
C ARG A 482 -3.94 -11.27 2.92
N ASN A 483 -4.87 -11.78 3.70
CA ASN A 483 -4.59 -12.48 4.93
C ASN A 483 -3.98 -13.86 4.65
N MET A 484 -2.67 -14.00 4.93
CA MET A 484 -1.93 -15.25 4.75
C MET A 484 -2.37 -16.38 5.69
N TRP A 485 -3.25 -16.10 6.65
CA TRP A 485 -3.84 -17.08 7.56
C TRP A 485 -5.31 -17.41 7.24
N ALA A 486 -5.87 -16.87 6.15
CA ALA A 486 -7.25 -17.13 5.77
C ALA A 486 -7.53 -18.62 5.60
N THR A 487 -8.55 -19.14 6.28
CA THR A 487 -8.96 -20.55 6.20
C THR A 487 -9.96 -20.83 5.08
N GLU A 488 -10.54 -19.77 4.54
CA GLU A 488 -11.53 -19.80 3.48
C GLU A 488 -11.17 -18.68 2.51
N CYS A 489 -11.21 -19.01 1.22
CA CYS A 489 -11.16 -17.99 0.18
C CYS A 489 -12.53 -17.93 -0.48
N GLY A 490 -13.01 -16.72 -0.74
CA GLY A 490 -14.09 -16.52 -1.70
C GLY A 490 -13.59 -16.73 -3.13
N GLY A 491 -14.52 -16.83 -4.07
CA GLY A 491 -14.24 -16.81 -5.51
C GLY A 491 -14.56 -18.10 -6.23
N SER A 492 -14.58 -18.01 -7.57
CA SER A 492 -14.75 -19.12 -8.49
C SER A 492 -13.62 -19.11 -9.52
N ASP A 493 -13.40 -20.23 -10.20
CA ASP A 493 -12.43 -20.27 -11.30
C ASP A 493 -12.92 -19.37 -12.44
N ARG A 494 -12.14 -18.32 -12.72
CA ARG A 494 -12.43 -17.32 -13.76
C ARG A 494 -11.18 -17.10 -14.61
N PRO A 495 -10.84 -18.04 -15.51
CA PRO A 495 -9.62 -17.97 -16.31
C PRO A 495 -9.58 -16.76 -17.26
N GLU A 496 -10.72 -16.14 -17.54
CA GLU A 496 -10.82 -14.90 -18.32
C GLU A 496 -10.46 -13.65 -17.51
N LYS A 497 -10.43 -13.71 -16.17
CA LYS A 497 -10.05 -12.59 -15.30
C LYS A 497 -8.62 -12.75 -14.85
N VAL A 498 -7.78 -11.77 -15.19
CA VAL A 498 -6.34 -11.83 -14.98
C VAL A 498 -5.90 -10.64 -14.15
N SER A 499 -5.24 -10.97 -13.04
CA SER A 499 -4.47 -10.01 -12.26
C SER A 499 -3.12 -9.76 -12.91
N SER A 500 -2.56 -8.58 -12.74
CA SER A 500 -1.38 -8.14 -13.48
C SER A 500 -0.07 -8.83 -13.08
N GLY A 501 0.02 -9.36 -11.85
CA GLY A 501 1.25 -9.91 -11.29
C GLY A 501 2.28 -8.87 -10.84
N HIS A 502 1.91 -7.59 -10.73
CA HIS A 502 2.81 -6.54 -10.23
C HIS A 502 3.31 -6.78 -8.79
N ASP A 503 2.60 -7.56 -7.99
CA ASP A 503 3.04 -8.05 -6.67
C ASP A 503 4.30 -8.91 -6.77
N TYR A 504 4.35 -9.81 -7.75
CA TYR A 504 5.55 -10.61 -8.03
C TYR A 504 6.73 -9.71 -8.40
N LEU A 505 6.51 -8.77 -9.33
CA LEU A 505 7.54 -7.85 -9.79
C LEU A 505 8.08 -6.97 -8.68
N ALA A 506 7.21 -6.46 -7.79
CA ALA A 506 7.61 -5.66 -6.65
C ALA A 506 8.57 -6.44 -5.74
N ALA A 507 8.22 -7.68 -5.37
CA ALA A 507 9.08 -8.52 -4.54
C ALA A 507 10.38 -8.92 -5.24
N TYR A 508 10.30 -9.40 -6.49
CA TYR A 508 11.44 -9.89 -7.26
C TYR A 508 12.49 -8.79 -7.51
N TRP A 509 12.06 -7.62 -8.00
CA TRP A 509 12.98 -6.53 -8.32
C TRP A 509 13.55 -5.84 -7.07
N MET A 510 12.79 -5.80 -5.96
CA MET A 510 13.32 -5.37 -4.66
C MET A 510 14.43 -6.30 -4.18
N ALA A 511 14.17 -7.60 -4.12
CA ALA A 511 15.18 -8.56 -3.69
C ALA A 511 16.42 -8.55 -4.60
N THR A 512 16.23 -8.36 -5.91
CA THR A 512 17.31 -8.26 -6.88
C THR A 512 18.14 -6.98 -6.70
N ALA A 513 17.51 -5.82 -6.55
CA ALA A 513 18.18 -4.54 -6.37
C ALA A 513 19.02 -4.45 -5.09
N TYR A 514 18.59 -5.16 -4.05
CA TYR A 514 19.30 -5.24 -2.79
C TYR A 514 20.20 -6.48 -2.69
N GLY A 515 20.50 -7.15 -3.81
CA GLY A 515 21.54 -8.18 -3.89
C GLY A 515 21.18 -9.53 -3.27
N TYR A 516 19.91 -9.77 -2.99
CA TYR A 516 19.42 -11.03 -2.42
C TYR A 516 18.93 -12.03 -3.47
N LEU A 517 18.72 -11.57 -4.72
CA LEU A 517 18.49 -12.43 -5.87
C LEU A 517 19.49 -12.14 -6.99
N THR A 518 19.88 -13.19 -7.70
CA THR A 518 20.71 -13.14 -8.90
C THR A 518 19.90 -13.53 -10.14
N LYS A 519 20.45 -13.29 -11.33
CA LYS A 519 19.78 -13.56 -12.60
C LYS A 519 19.52 -15.05 -12.85
N ASP A 520 20.35 -15.93 -12.33
CA ASP A 520 20.35 -17.38 -12.60
C ASP A 520 19.37 -18.19 -11.73
N GLN A 521 18.78 -17.55 -10.71
CA GLN A 521 17.69 -18.11 -9.90
C GLN A 521 16.35 -18.02 -10.64
#